data_AF-A0A3D5FJN2-F1
#
_entry.id   AF-A0A3D5FJN2-F1
#
_cell.length_a   1.000
_cell.length_b   1.000
_cell.length_c   1.000
_cell.angle_alpha   90.00
_cell.angle_beta   90.00
_cell.angle_gamma   90.00
#
_symmetry.space_group_name_H-M   'P 1'
#
loop_
_entity.id
_entity.type
_entity.pdbx_description
1 polymer ?
#
loop_
_entity_poly.entity_id
_entity_poly.type
_entity_poly.pdbx_seq_one_letter_code
_entity_poly.pdbx_strand_id
1 'polypeptide(L)' 'EEARQIIEDGEDTDLVELAQAELSELDVQMEELEQRARKLLIPRDPNDGRNAIVEIRSGAGGDEAGLFAAD' A
#
# COMPACT_ATOMS: atom_id res chain seq x y z
N GLU A 1 9.22 10.70 16.22
CA GLU A 1 8.90 11.13 17.61
C GLU A 1 9.33 12.57 17.82
N GLU A 2 10.57 12.91 17.51
CA GLU A 2 11.12 14.28 17.65
C GLU A 2 10.28 15.37 16.97
N ALA A 3 9.94 15.22 15.68
CA ALA A 3 9.05 16.18 14.98
C ALA A 3 7.68 16.34 15.64
N ARG A 4 7.10 15.26 16.20
CA ARG A 4 5.81 15.33 16.92
C ARG A 4 5.95 16.10 18.23
N GLN A 5 7.08 15.95 18.91
CA GLN A 5 7.38 16.62 20.17
C GLN A 5 7.58 18.13 19.97
N ILE A 6 8.31 18.51 18.92
CA ILE A 6 8.49 19.92 18.51
C ILE A 6 7.13 20.60 18.21
N ILE A 7 6.23 19.89 17.51
CA ILE A 7 4.88 20.39 17.22
C ILE A 7 4.05 20.55 18.51
N GLU A 8 4.19 19.62 19.46
CA GLU A 8 3.46 19.64 20.74
C GLU A 8 3.94 20.76 21.67
N ASP A 9 5.27 20.98 21.74
CA ASP A 9 5.87 22.03 22.56
C ASP A 9 5.52 23.43 22.03
N GLY A 10 5.44 23.61 20.70
CA GLY A 10 4.83 24.79 20.08
C GLY A 10 5.55 26.12 20.34
N GLU A 11 6.81 26.08 20.80
CA GLU A 11 7.53 27.26 21.28
C GLU A 11 7.98 28.22 20.17
N ASP A 12 8.25 27.70 18.96
CA ASP A 12 8.70 28.47 17.79
C ASP A 12 7.89 28.08 16.55
N THR A 13 7.15 29.03 15.99
CA THR A 13 6.24 28.83 14.86
C THR A 13 6.96 28.36 13.60
N ASP A 14 8.15 28.90 13.31
CA ASP A 14 8.90 28.54 12.11
C ASP A 14 9.43 27.10 12.24
N LEU A 15 9.83 26.72 13.45
CA LEU A 15 10.26 25.36 13.76
C LEU A 15 9.10 24.36 13.71
N VAL A 16 7.91 24.75 14.17
CA VAL A 16 6.70 23.92 14.09
C VAL A 16 6.29 23.68 12.64
N GLU A 17 6.33 24.70 11.78
CA GLU A 17 6.03 24.55 10.35
C GLU A 17 7.01 23.57 9.66
N LEU A 18 8.30 23.67 9.99
CA LEU A 18 9.32 22.74 9.49
C LEU A 18 9.05 21.31 9.95
N ALA A 19 8.73 21.12 11.24
CA ALA A 19 8.44 19.81 11.81
C ALA A 19 7.16 19.19 11.23
N GLN A 20 6.14 19.99 10.89
CA GLN A 20 4.93 19.51 10.23
C GLN A 20 5.21 19.01 8.81
N ALA A 21 6.02 19.74 8.05
CA ALA A 21 6.44 19.33 6.71
C ALA A 21 7.22 18.00 6.76
N GLU A 22 8.19 17.90 7.67
CA GLU A 22 8.97 16.68 7.87
C GLU A 22 8.08 15.49 8.29
N LEU A 23 7.15 15.71 9.23
CA LEU A 23 6.25 14.66 9.69
C LEU A 23 5.38 14.12 8.55
N SER A 24 4.86 15.01 7.70
CA SER A 24 4.06 14.60 6.53
C SER A 24 4.86 13.76 5.54
N GLU A 25 6.14 14.09 5.30
CA GLU A 25 6.99 13.29 4.42
C GLU A 25 7.31 11.93 5.03
N LEU A 26 7.63 11.91 6.33
CA LEU A 26 7.97 10.68 7.05
C LEU A 26 6.78 9.73 7.16
N ASP A 27 5.56 10.23 7.33
CA ASP A 27 4.36 9.39 7.39
C ASP A 27 4.13 8.68 6.04
N VAL A 28 4.34 9.37 4.91
CA VAL A 28 4.27 8.74 3.56
C VAL A 28 5.36 7.69 3.40
N GLN A 29 6.60 8.01 3.76
CA GLN A 29 7.72 7.06 3.67
C GLN A 29 7.50 5.84 4.56
N MET A 30 6.93 6.02 5.75
CA MET A 30 6.59 4.93 6.66
C MET A 30 5.61 3.96 6.01
N GLU A 31 4.56 4.46 5.38
CA GLU A 31 3.56 3.62 4.71
C GLU A 31 4.20 2.82 3.55
N GLU A 32 5.02 3.46 2.72
CA GLU A 32 5.73 2.79 1.62
C GLU A 32 6.68 1.69 2.14
N LEU A 33 7.45 1.99 3.18
CA LEU A 33 8.37 1.04 3.80
C LEU A 33 7.63 -0.12 4.46
N GLU A 34 6.49 0.13 5.10
CA GLU A 34 5.67 -0.91 5.69
C GLU A 34 5.13 -1.87 4.63
N GLN A 35 4.58 -1.33 3.52
CA GLN A 35 4.10 -2.15 2.41
C GLN A 35 5.24 -2.97 1.79
N ARG A 36 6.43 -2.38 1.63
CA ARG A 36 7.60 -3.07 1.11
C ARG A 36 8.07 -4.17 2.06
N ALA A 37 8.14 -3.90 3.36
CA ALA A 37 8.52 -4.88 4.37
C ALA A 37 7.53 -6.05 4.40
N ARG A 38 6.22 -5.79 4.37
CA ARG A 38 5.18 -6.84 4.29
C ARG A 38 5.39 -7.76 3.09
N LYS A 39 5.69 -7.20 1.91
CA LYS A 39 6.00 -8.02 0.72
C LYS A 39 7.24 -8.89 0.90
N LEU A 40 8.29 -8.36 1.53
CA LEU A 40 9.54 -9.11 1.76
C LEU A 40 9.41 -10.22 2.81
N LEU A 41 8.44 -10.12 3.72
CA LEU A 41 8.17 -11.14 4.73
C LEU A 41 7.36 -12.32 4.19
N ILE A 42 6.77 -12.19 2.99
CA ILE A 42 6.06 -13.29 2.35
C ILE A 42 7.13 -14.28 1.82
N PRO A 43 7.11 -15.55 2.26
CA PRO A 43 7.98 -16.54 1.68
C PRO A 43 7.69 -16.67 0.19
N ARG A 44 8.73 -16.64 -0.64
CA ARG A 44 8.59 -16.73 -2.10
C ARG A 44 7.86 -18.03 -2.48
N ASP A 45 6.83 -17.93 -3.32
CA ASP A 45 6.16 -19.11 -3.83
C ASP A 45 7.10 -19.82 -4.82
N PRO A 46 7.33 -21.15 -4.71
CA PRO A 46 8.11 -21.90 -5.68
C PRO A 46 7.63 -21.76 -7.14
N ASN A 47 6.39 -21.29 -7.35
CA ASN A 47 5.78 -21.08 -8.67
C ASN A 47 5.79 -19.62 -9.15
N ASP A 48 6.24 -18.64 -8.36
CA ASP A 48 6.22 -17.20 -8.73
C ASP A 48 6.92 -16.90 -10.08
N GLY A 49 7.88 -17.73 -10.49
CA GLY A 49 8.61 -17.59 -11.75
C GLY A 49 8.00 -18.33 -12.94
N ARG A 50 6.84 -18.98 -12.78
CA ARG A 50 6.20 -19.79 -13.81
C ARG A 50 5.03 -19.03 -14.44
N ASN A 51 4.76 -19.34 -15.71
CA ASN A 51 3.54 -18.86 -16.36
C ASN A 51 2.31 -19.49 -15.69
N ALA A 52 1.25 -18.71 -15.55
CA ALA A 52 -0.05 -19.19 -15.10
C ALA A 52 -0.98 -19.45 -16.29
N ILE A 53 -1.83 -20.46 -16.18
CA ILE A 53 -2.98 -20.68 -17.08
C ILE A 53 -4.21 -20.21 -16.33
N VAL A 54 -4.94 -19.27 -16.90
CA VAL A 54 -6.21 -18.77 -16.34
C VAL A 54 -7.35 -19.33 -17.18
N GLU A 55 -8.22 -20.12 -16.56
CA GLU A 55 -9.42 -20.65 -17.19
C GLU A 55 -10.64 -19.84 -16.73
N ILE A 56 -11.24 -19.08 -17.62
CA ILE A 56 -12.49 -18.35 -17.35
C ILE A 56 -13.66 -19.21 -17.84
N ARG A 57 -14.62 -19.47 -16.96
CA ARG A 57 -15.81 -20.28 -17.25
C ARG A 57 -17.05 -19.52 -16.78
N SER A 58 -18.10 -19.50 -17.60
CA SER A 58 -19.38 -18.94 -17.20
C SER A 58 -19.97 -19.71 -16.03
N GLY A 59 -20.33 -18.98 -14.98
CA GLY A 59 -20.97 -19.51 -13.78
C GLY A 59 -22.48 -19.65 -13.94
N ALA A 60 -23.22 -19.64 -12.82
CA ALA A 60 -24.66 -19.52 -12.84
C ALA A 60 -25.07 -18.09 -13.28
N GLY A 61 -26.13 -17.97 -14.08
CA GLY A 61 -26.58 -16.69 -14.66
C GLY A 61 -26.80 -16.73 -16.17
N GLY A 62 -26.59 -17.87 -16.84
CA GLY A 62 -26.92 -18.05 -18.26
C GLY A 62 -26.13 -17.10 -19.15
N ASP A 63 -26.83 -16.45 -20.09
CA ASP A 63 -26.22 -15.55 -21.07
C ASP A 63 -25.50 -14.35 -20.41
N GLU A 64 -26.01 -13.85 -19.28
CA GLU A 64 -25.39 -12.75 -18.54
C GLU A 64 -24.04 -13.17 -17.93
N ALA A 65 -23.95 -14.40 -17.42
CA ALA A 65 -22.69 -14.95 -16.91
C ALA A 65 -21.67 -15.23 -18.03
N GLY A 66 -22.16 -15.53 -19.25
CA GLY A 66 -21.33 -15.67 -20.45
C GLY A 66 -20.75 -14.34 -20.92
N LEU A 67 -21.58 -13.29 -20.93
CA LEU A 67 -21.14 -11.92 -21.25
C LEU A 67 -20.12 -11.42 -20.23
N PHE A 68 -20.38 -11.59 -18.93
CA PHE A 68 -19.44 -11.17 -17.88
C PHE A 68 -18.13 -11.95 -17.91
N ALA A 69 -18.15 -13.22 -18.32
CA ALA A 69 -16.94 -14.01 -18.50
C ALA A 69 -16.12 -13.60 -19.73
N ALA A 70 -16.72 -12.87 -20.67
CA ALA A 70 -16.07 -12.41 -21.91
C ALA A 70 -15.54 -10.97 -21.83
N ASP A 71 -16.01 -10.19 -20.85
CA ASP A 71 -15.53 -8.85 -20.51
C ASP A 71 -14.25 -8.89 -19.65
#